data_AF-A0A9D1L4M8-F1
#
_entry.id   AF-A0A9D1L4M8-F1
#
_cell.length_a   1.000
_cell.length_b   1.000
_cell.length_c   1.000
_cell.angle_alpha   90.00
_cell.angle_beta   90.00
_cell.angle_gamma   90.00
#
_symmetry.space_group_name_H-M   'P 1'
#
loop_
_entity.id
_entity.type
_entity.pdbx_description
1 polymer ?
#
loop_
_entity_poly.entity_id
_entity_poly.type
_entity_poly.pdbx_seq_one_letter_code
_entity_poly.pdbx_strand_id
1 'polypeptide(L)'
;MKRKNGFTLIELLVVVILLALIAVMVTPIVYSSIEKARKESFGSSVNGLLRAVNVERKYGVAQTYTVKDGKVTPTLSVKGKIEGEGTITVTEEGEITISITNGKYCAKKGKNDKKIIVEDGTCS
;
A
#
# COMPACT_ATOMS: atom_id res chain seq x y z
N MET A 1 -58.74 2.07 17.53
CA MET A 1 -58.30 2.97 16.43
C MET A 1 -56.79 3.15 16.54
N LYS A 2 -55.98 2.51 15.68
CA LYS A 2 -54.51 2.62 15.72
C LYS A 2 -54.10 3.94 15.06
N ARG A 3 -53.53 4.89 15.84
CA ARG A 3 -52.94 6.10 15.28
C ARG A 3 -51.68 5.71 14.51
N LYS A 4 -51.62 6.06 13.22
CA LYS A 4 -50.39 5.96 12.42
C LYS A 4 -49.60 7.23 12.68
N ASN A 5 -48.55 7.13 13.50
CA ASN A 5 -47.58 8.21 13.67
C ASN A 5 -46.62 8.12 12.46
N GLY A 6 -46.83 8.97 11.47
CA GLY A 6 -45.94 9.11 10.32
C GLY A 6 -44.90 10.20 10.58
N PHE A 7 -43.71 10.03 10.02
CA PHE A 7 -42.68 11.07 9.98
C PHE A 7 -43.16 12.26 9.15
N THR A 8 -42.89 13.48 9.62
CA THR A 8 -43.14 14.70 8.86
C THR A 8 -41.98 14.99 7.89
N LEU A 9 -42.27 15.68 6.78
CA LEU A 9 -41.23 16.06 5.81
C LEU A 9 -40.17 16.98 6.44
N ILE A 10 -40.56 17.82 7.40
CA ILE A 10 -39.63 18.73 8.08
C ILE A 10 -38.65 17.98 8.99
N GLU A 11 -39.11 16.93 9.70
CA GLU A 11 -38.23 16.07 10.49
C GLU A 11 -37.21 15.37 9.60
N LEU A 12 -37.65 14.85 8.45
CA LEU A 12 -36.76 14.20 7.50
C LEU A 12 -35.75 15.18 6.89
N LEU A 13 -36.18 16.41 6.60
CA LEU A 13 -35.34 17.47 6.06
C LEU A 13 -34.22 17.86 7.04
N VAL A 14 -34.55 18.10 8.31
CA VAL A 14 -33.57 18.47 9.35
C VAL A 14 -32.51 17.38 9.49
N VAL A 15 -32.90 16.10 9.45
CA VAL A 15 -31.97 14.97 9.55
C VAL A 15 -30.99 14.95 8.38
N VAL A 16 -31.45 15.17 7.15
CA VAL A 16 -30.57 15.19 5.96
C VAL A 16 -29.58 16.35 6.03
N ILE A 17 -30.02 17.53 6.47
CA ILE A 17 -29.12 18.70 6.67
C ILE A 17 -28.05 18.37 7.70
N LEU A 18 -28.43 17.77 8.83
CA LEU A 18 -27.48 17.41 9.89
C LEU A 18 -26.46 16.35 9.40
N LEU A 19 -26.92 15.33 8.68
CA LEU A 19 -26.04 14.31 8.12
C LEU A 19 -25.06 14.90 7.10
N ALA A 20 -25.51 15.85 6.27
CA ALA A 20 -24.65 16.53 5.30
C ALA A 20 -23.53 17.33 5.99
N LEU A 21 -23.85 18.07 7.06
CA LEU A 21 -22.87 18.82 7.84
C LEU A 21 -21.80 17.90 8.47
N ILE A 22 -22.22 16.79 9.07
CA ILE A 22 -21.30 15.80 9.66
C ILE A 22 -20.44 15.17 8.55
N ALA A 23 -21.04 14.81 7.41
CA ALA A 23 -20.34 14.16 6.30
C ALA A 23 -19.18 15.02 5.77
N VAL A 24 -19.37 16.33 5.63
CA VAL A 24 -18.32 17.26 5.17
C VAL A 24 -17.08 17.17 6.06
N MET A 25 -17.23 17.16 7.38
CA MET A 25 -16.11 17.05 8.32
C MET A 25 -15.46 15.65 8.33
N VAL A 26 -16.25 14.60 8.11
CA VAL A 26 -15.77 13.21 8.11
C VAL A 26 -14.93 12.89 6.87
N THR A 27 -15.24 13.46 5.70
CA THR A 27 -14.54 13.15 4.45
C THR A 27 -13.01 13.32 4.49
N PRO A 28 -12.40 14.42 4.98
CA PRO A 28 -10.94 14.54 5.02
C PRO A 28 -10.28 13.53 5.98
N ILE A 29 -10.95 13.19 7.08
CA ILE A 29 -10.45 12.21 8.06
C ILE A 29 -10.38 10.83 7.43
N VAL A 30 -11.46 10.42 6.77
CA VAL A 30 -11.53 9.14 6.05
C VAL A 30 -10.50 9.11 4.92
N TYR A 31 -10.36 10.20 4.15
CA TYR A 31 -9.39 10.27 3.06
C TYR A 31 -7.94 10.11 3.55
N SER A 32 -7.55 10.85 4.59
CA SER A 32 -6.20 10.74 5.17
C SER A 32 -5.91 9.36 5.77
N SER A 33 -6.94 8.71 6.33
CA SER A 33 -6.80 7.36 6.90
C SER A 33 -6.64 6.31 5.81
N ILE A 34 -7.37 6.44 4.70
CA ILE A 34 -7.21 5.60 3.50
C ILE A 34 -5.82 5.79 2.89
N GLU A 35 -5.31 7.02 2.83
CA GLU A 35 -3.97 7.30 2.31
C GLU A 35 -2.87 6.63 3.14
N LYS A 36 -2.96 6.73 4.47
CA LYS A 36 -2.05 6.01 5.38
C LYS A 36 -2.14 4.50 5.19
N ALA A 37 -3.35 3.95 5.14
CA ALA A 37 -3.57 2.52 4.92
C ALA A 37 -2.99 2.04 3.59
N ARG A 38 -3.11 2.83 2.51
CA ARG A 38 -2.51 2.53 1.20
C ARG A 38 -0.98 2.57 1.25
N LYS A 39 -0.40 3.56 1.93
CA LYS A 39 1.06 3.65 2.11
C LYS A 39 1.61 2.46 2.90
N GLU A 40 0.94 2.10 3.99
CA GLU A 40 1.29 0.93 4.79
C GLU A 40 1.09 -0.39 4.03
N SER A 41 -0.01 -0.54 3.27
CA SER A 41 -0.23 -1.75 2.48
C SER A 41 0.84 -1.91 1.40
N PHE A 42 1.25 -0.81 0.75
CA PHE A 42 2.33 -0.83 -0.22
C PHE A 42 3.67 -1.24 0.43
N GLY A 43 4.03 -0.62 1.56
CA GLY A 43 5.20 -1.03 2.34
C GLY A 43 5.15 -2.49 2.78
N SER A 44 3.98 -2.99 3.16
CA SER A 44 3.76 -4.39 3.55
C SER A 44 3.95 -5.34 2.37
N SER A 45 3.42 -5.02 1.18
CA SER A 45 3.61 -5.81 -0.03
C SER A 45 5.09 -5.91 -0.41
N VAL A 46 5.82 -4.79 -0.36
CA VAL A 46 7.28 -4.78 -0.64
C VAL A 46 8.06 -5.56 0.43
N ASN A 47 7.67 -5.47 1.70
CA ASN A 47 8.26 -6.29 2.76
C ASN A 47 7.99 -7.80 2.55
N GLY A 48 6.79 -8.16 2.11
CA GLY A 48 6.46 -9.55 1.75
C GLY A 48 7.34 -10.07 0.62
N LEU A 49 7.60 -9.22 -0.38
CA LEU A 49 8.50 -9.52 -1.48
C LEU A 49 9.96 -9.69 -1.00
N LEU A 50 10.45 -8.79 -0.13
CA LEU A 50 11.76 -8.93 0.50
C LEU A 50 11.90 -10.25 1.28
N ARG A 51 10.85 -10.68 1.99
CA ARG A 51 10.86 -11.97 2.70
C ARG A 51 10.96 -13.13 1.73
N ALA A 52 10.20 -13.09 0.64
CA ALA A 52 10.25 -14.14 -0.37
C ALA A 52 11.64 -14.22 -1.03
N VAL A 53 12.25 -13.07 -1.34
CA VAL A 53 13.64 -13.01 -1.87
C VAL A 53 14.62 -13.57 -0.84
N ASN A 54 14.47 -13.26 0.45
CA ASN A 54 15.33 -13.82 1.49
C ASN A 54 15.22 -15.34 1.67
N VAL A 55 14.05 -15.92 1.40
CA VAL A 55 13.85 -17.38 1.46
C VAL A 55 14.48 -18.07 0.26
N GLU A 56 14.41 -17.46 -0.93
CA GLU A 56 14.87 -18.10 -2.17
C GLU A 56 16.30 -17.72 -2.58
N ARG A 57 16.90 -16.68 -1.98
CA ARG A 57 18.26 -16.25 -2.29
C ARG A 57 19.29 -17.34 -1.99
N LYS A 58 20.28 -17.46 -2.88
CA LYS A 58 21.49 -18.25 -2.66
C LYS A 58 22.63 -17.30 -2.30
N TYR A 59 23.33 -17.58 -1.20
CA TYR A 59 24.51 -16.81 -0.79
C TYR A 59 25.64 -16.95 -1.82
N GLY A 60 26.32 -15.85 -2.14
CA GLY A 60 27.41 -15.83 -3.13
C GLY A 60 26.94 -15.78 -4.60
N VAL A 61 25.66 -15.48 -4.86
CA VAL A 61 25.14 -15.29 -6.22
C VAL A 61 24.38 -13.98 -6.30
N ALA A 62 24.81 -13.07 -7.18
CA ALA A 62 24.04 -11.87 -7.49
C ALA A 62 22.77 -12.24 -8.27
N GLN A 63 21.61 -11.76 -7.81
CA GLN A 63 20.33 -11.97 -8.49
C GLN A 63 19.51 -10.69 -8.51
N THR A 64 18.89 -10.42 -9.65
CA THR A 64 17.97 -9.30 -9.82
C THR A 64 16.57 -9.84 -10.09
N TYR A 65 15.61 -9.41 -9.26
CA TYR A 65 14.19 -9.66 -9.43
C TYR A 65 13.53 -8.40 -9.95
N THR A 66 12.79 -8.51 -11.04
CA THR A 66 12.01 -7.41 -11.62
C THR A 66 10.54 -7.65 -11.32
N VAL A 67 9.89 -6.62 -10.79
CA VAL A 67 8.45 -6.57 -10.58
C VAL A 67 7.84 -5.74 -11.70
N LYS A 68 6.96 -6.33 -12.50
CA LYS A 68 6.20 -5.62 -13.53
C LYS A 68 4.81 -6.21 -13.67
N ASP A 69 3.79 -5.35 -13.78
CA ASP A 69 2.38 -5.77 -13.95
C ASP A 69 1.90 -6.84 -12.94
N GLY A 70 2.34 -6.72 -11.68
CA GLY A 70 1.97 -7.65 -10.62
C GLY A 70 2.62 -9.04 -10.70
N LYS A 71 3.62 -9.22 -11.57
CA LYS A 71 4.44 -10.43 -11.66
C LYS A 71 5.88 -10.13 -11.27
N VAL A 72 6.50 -11.07 -10.55
CA VAL A 72 7.91 -11.04 -10.19
C VAL A 72 8.65 -12.00 -11.11
N THR A 73 9.72 -11.54 -11.74
CA THR A 73 10.61 -12.35 -12.56
C THR A 73 12.03 -12.27 -12.01
N PRO A 74 12.71 -13.40 -11.72
CA PRO A 74 12.24 -14.79 -11.77
C PRO A 74 11.08 -15.08 -10.79
N THR A 75 10.24 -16.06 -11.14
CA THR A 75 8.99 -16.38 -10.42
C THR A 75 9.23 -16.62 -8.95
N LEU A 76 8.66 -15.78 -8.11
CA LEU A 76 8.82 -15.85 -6.67
C LEU A 76 7.46 -16.08 -6.01
N SER A 77 7.40 -17.00 -5.05
CA SER A 77 6.15 -17.33 -4.34
C SER A 77 5.85 -16.26 -3.28
N VAL A 78 5.20 -15.18 -3.71
CA VAL A 78 4.88 -14.03 -2.84
C VAL A 78 3.46 -14.17 -2.32
N LYS A 79 3.29 -14.05 -1.00
CA LYS A 79 1.97 -13.94 -0.38
C LYS A 79 1.44 -12.51 -0.56
N GLY A 80 0.57 -12.30 -1.53
CA GLY A 80 -0.17 -11.05 -1.73
C GLY A 80 -0.18 -10.54 -3.17
N LYS A 81 -0.99 -9.50 -3.42
CA LYS A 81 -0.98 -8.76 -4.70
C LYS A 81 0.15 -7.73 -4.64
N ILE A 82 1.05 -7.78 -5.60
CA ILE A 82 2.10 -6.78 -5.74
C ILE A 82 1.58 -5.70 -6.68
N GLU A 83 1.32 -4.52 -6.14
CA GLU A 83 0.94 -3.36 -6.95
C GLU A 83 2.15 -2.43 -7.00
N GLY A 84 2.81 -2.37 -8.16
CA GLY A 84 3.99 -1.55 -8.40
C GLY A 84 4.96 -2.19 -9.38
N GLU A 85 5.82 -1.36 -9.95
CA GLU A 85 6.91 -1.74 -10.85
C GLU A 85 8.25 -1.40 -10.20
N GLY A 86 9.27 -2.22 -10.42
CA GLY A 86 10.60 -1.93 -9.90
C GLY A 86 11.52 -3.14 -9.87
N THR A 87 12.66 -2.96 -9.23
CA THR A 87 13.71 -3.98 -9.16
C THR A 87 14.18 -4.21 -7.74
N ILE A 88 14.54 -5.46 -7.47
CA ILE A 88 15.22 -5.90 -6.27
C ILE A 88 16.52 -6.54 -6.72
N THR A 89 17.65 -6.01 -6.24
CA THR A 89 18.96 -6.58 -6.55
C THR A 89 19.59 -7.08 -5.27
N VAL A 90 20.01 -8.34 -5.29
CA VAL A 90 20.80 -9.00 -4.25
C VAL A 90 22.25 -9.04 -4.74
N THR A 91 23.17 -8.46 -3.98
CA THR A 91 24.62 -8.56 -4.26
C THR A 91 25.19 -9.89 -3.76
N GLU A 92 26.36 -10.29 -4.26
CA GLU A 92 27.05 -11.52 -3.82
C GLU A 92 27.39 -11.52 -2.32
N GLU A 93 27.60 -10.32 -1.76
CA GLU A 93 27.82 -10.06 -0.33
C GLU A 93 26.53 -10.21 0.52
N GLY A 94 25.38 -10.44 -0.12
CA GLY A 94 24.10 -10.65 0.54
C GLY A 94 23.36 -9.35 0.89
N GLU A 95 23.82 -8.20 0.40
CA GLU A 95 23.11 -6.93 0.52
C GLU A 95 21.92 -6.89 -0.44
N ILE A 96 20.79 -6.32 0.01
CA ILE A 96 19.56 -6.27 -0.78
C ILE A 96 19.19 -4.81 -1.02
N THR A 97 19.24 -4.39 -2.28
CA THR A 97 18.76 -3.08 -2.74
C THR A 97 17.36 -3.23 -3.33
N ILE A 98 16.42 -2.41 -2.89
CA ILE A 98 15.03 -2.42 -3.39
C ILE A 98 14.70 -1.04 -3.94
N SER A 99 14.07 -1.00 -5.10
CA SER A 99 13.42 0.20 -5.63
C SER A 99 12.15 -0.21 -6.35
N ILE A 100 11.00 -0.03 -5.68
CA ILE A 100 9.68 -0.35 -6.24
C ILE A 100 8.79 0.88 -6.13
N THR A 101 8.10 1.23 -7.21
CA THR A 101 7.17 2.36 -7.30
C THR A 101 5.80 1.92 -7.81
N ASN A 102 4.74 2.50 -7.26
CA ASN A 102 3.37 2.35 -7.76
C ASN A 102 2.86 3.68 -8.37
N GLY A 103 3.78 4.53 -8.87
CA GLY A 103 3.46 5.87 -9.36
C GLY A 103 3.09 6.89 -8.28
N LYS A 104 2.48 6.45 -7.17
CA LYS A 104 2.11 7.28 -6.02
C LYS A 104 3.04 7.14 -4.81
N TYR A 105 3.58 5.94 -4.58
CA TYR A 105 4.49 5.66 -3.47
C TYR A 105 5.75 4.98 -4.00
N CYS A 106 6.87 5.25 -3.34
CA CYS A 106 8.17 4.70 -3.66
C CYS A 106 8.75 3.99 -2.43
N ALA A 107 9.08 2.72 -2.56
CA ALA A 107 9.74 1.94 -1.52
C ALA A 107 11.20 1.73 -1.89
N LYS A 108 12.10 2.35 -1.13
CA LYS A 108 13.56 2.22 -1.27
C LYS A 108 14.15 1.48 -0.08
N LYS A 109 15.14 0.65 -0.36
CA LYS A 109 16.01 0.06 0.66
C LYS A 109 17.45 0.13 0.17
N GLY A 110 18.30 0.85 0.90
CA GLY A 110 19.73 0.89 0.65
C GLY A 110 20.44 -0.37 1.12
N LYS A 111 21.66 -0.57 0.61
CA LYS A 111 22.54 -1.72 0.92
C LYS A 111 22.71 -1.98 2.43
N ASN A 112 22.81 -0.91 3.23
CA ASN A 112 23.00 -0.94 4.68
C ASN A 112 21.73 -0.67 5.50
N ASP A 113 20.58 -0.46 4.86
CA ASP A 113 19.35 -0.14 5.57
C ASP A 113 18.69 -1.40 6.14
N LYS A 114 18.45 -1.38 7.46
CA LYS A 114 17.72 -2.47 8.14
C LYS A 114 16.23 -2.48 7.82
N LYS A 115 15.68 -1.37 7.31
CA LYS A 115 14.24 -1.18 7.05
C LYS A 115 13.99 -0.58 5.66
N ILE A 116 12.82 -0.85 5.11
CA ILE A 116 12.34 -0.25 3.87
C ILE A 116 11.79 1.13 4.20
N ILE A 117 12.19 2.14 3.43
CA ILE A 117 11.69 3.50 3.52
C ILE A 117 10.64 3.67 2.43
N VAL A 118 9.43 4.08 2.82
CA VAL A 118 8.33 4.34 1.89
C VAL A 118 8.09 5.85 1.82
N GLU A 119 8.43 6.44 0.69
CA GLU A 119 8.27 7.86 0.40
C GLU A 119 7.09 8.10 -0.54
N ASP A 120 6.53 9.31 -0.49
CA ASP A 120 5.47 9.73 -1.39
C ASP A 120 6.10 10.20 -2.71
N GLY A 121 5.64 9.67 -3.86
CA GLY A 121 6.18 9.96 -5.18
C GLY A 121 6.76 8.75 -5.93
N THR A 122 7.44 9.03 -7.04
CA THR A 122 8.10 8.01 -7.89
C THR A 122 9.54 7.78 -7.45
N CYS A 123 10.01 6.53 -7.56
CA CYS A 123 11.42 6.21 -7.32
C CYS A 123 12.27 6.79 -8.46
N SER A 124 12.74 8.02 -8.29
CA SER A 124 13.82 8.61 -9.11
C SER A 124 15.17 8.32 -8.47
#